data_AF-X0ZMQ2-F1
#
_entry.id   AF-X0ZMQ2-F1
#
_cell.length_a   1.000
_cell.length_b   1.000
_cell.length_c   1.000
_cell.angle_alpha   90.00
_cell.angle_beta   90.00
_cell.angle_gamma   90.00
#
_symmetry.space_group_name_H-M   'P 1'
#
loop_
_entity.id
_entity.type
_entity.pdbx_description
1 polymer ?
#
loop_
_entity_poly.entity_id
_entity_poly.type
_entity_poly.pdbx_seq_one_letter_code
_entity_poly.pdbx_strand_id
1 'polypeptide(L)'
;MDAKYQNLLPLVSKYKEEMAAVQIRRTLWNKQTKALIQKSFKEFIDAFSLPCYIDIEDGLLHQEAIFLAFDDEETGIVLKSKNQMMIQSGGGLVYHQNANGKIQCMFILPYIEGIKGEKGVTRDIGAFKPEDIDESLILSHIHKFFKEILEWECFLREPIGFKRNS
;
A
#
# COMPACT_ATOMS: atom_id res chain seq x y z
N MET A 1 27.94 12.92 36.16
CA MET A 1 26.90 11.93 35.83
C MET A 1 27.23 10.65 36.59
N ASP A 2 26.24 10.09 37.29
CA ASP A 2 26.42 8.97 38.21
C ASP A 2 26.96 7.72 37.47
N ALA A 3 27.96 7.03 38.02
CA ALA A 3 28.73 5.98 37.32
C ALA A 3 27.83 4.81 36.85
N LYS A 4 26.74 4.56 37.57
CA LYS A 4 25.75 3.52 37.27
C LYS A 4 24.98 3.71 35.96
N TYR A 5 25.01 4.91 35.36
CA TYR A 5 24.27 5.22 34.12
C TYR A 5 25.17 5.43 32.90
N GLN A 6 26.50 5.30 33.01
CA GLN A 6 27.40 5.54 31.89
C GLN A 6 27.19 4.54 30.73
N ASN A 7 26.81 3.30 31.03
CA ASN A 7 26.50 2.28 30.03
C ASN A 7 25.20 2.59 29.24
N LEU A 8 24.30 3.42 29.78
CA LEU A 8 23.05 3.80 29.10
C LEU A 8 23.23 5.00 28.17
N LEU A 9 24.33 5.75 28.29
CA LEU A 9 24.57 6.97 27.51
C LEU A 9 24.45 6.77 25.99
N PRO A 10 25.03 5.73 25.38
CA PRO A 10 24.90 5.52 23.93
C PRO A 10 23.45 5.24 23.52
N LEU A 11 22.72 4.45 24.32
CA LEU A 11 21.32 4.11 24.05
C LEU A 11 20.41 5.33 24.15
N VAL A 12 20.57 6.14 25.21
CA VAL A 12 19.79 7.37 25.41
C VAL A 12 20.08 8.40 24.32
N SER A 13 21.34 8.51 23.88
CA SER A 13 21.72 9.44 22.80
C SER A 13 21.09 9.01 21.47
N LYS A 14 21.22 7.73 21.12
CA LYS A 14 20.59 7.17 19.92
C LYS A 14 19.07 7.32 19.93
N TYR A 15 18.43 7.14 21.08
CA TYR A 15 16.99 7.35 21.21
C TYR A 15 16.60 8.81 20.92
N LYS A 16 17.34 9.78 21.47
CA LYS A 16 17.09 11.21 21.20
C LYS A 16 17.27 11.56 19.72
N GLU A 17 18.30 10.99 19.08
CA GLU A 17 18.54 11.13 17.64
C GLU A 17 17.37 10.61 16.82
N GLU A 18 16.84 9.41 17.13
CA GLU A 18 15.68 8.86 16.42
C GLU A 18 14.42 9.71 16.63
N MET A 19 14.18 10.22 17.84
CA MET A 19 13.03 11.10 18.09
C MET A 19 13.11 12.40 17.29
N ALA A 20 14.30 13.00 17.17
CA ALA A 20 14.52 14.16 16.31
C ALA A 20 14.30 13.79 14.83
N ALA A 21 14.79 12.62 14.40
CA ALA A 21 14.63 12.14 13.03
C ALA A 21 13.15 11.89 12.67
N VAL A 22 12.33 11.39 13.60
CA VAL A 22 10.87 11.21 13.38
C VAL A 22 10.22 12.54 12.98
N GLN A 23 10.55 13.64 13.67
CA GLN A 23 9.98 14.95 13.37
C GLN A 23 10.41 15.48 11.99
N ILE A 24 11.67 15.24 11.61
CA ILE A 24 12.19 15.58 10.27
C ILE A 24 11.42 14.80 9.20
N ARG A 25 11.26 13.48 9.37
CA ARG A 25 10.54 12.62 8.43
C ARG A 25 9.08 13.07 8.27
N ARG A 26 8.37 13.37 9.36
CA ARG A 26 7.00 13.90 9.31
C ARG A 26 6.89 15.22 8.56
N THR A 27 7.87 16.09 8.76
CA THR A 27 7.94 17.38 8.06
C THR A 27 8.17 17.16 6.56
N LEU A 28 9.06 16.25 6.19
CA LEU A 28 9.38 15.94 4.80
C LEU A 28 8.21 15.29 4.06
N TRP A 29 7.49 14.39 4.73
CA TRP A 29 6.25 13.80 4.21
C TRP A 29 5.25 14.88 3.78
N ASN A 30 4.91 15.78 4.71
CA ASN A 30 3.91 16.83 4.48
C ASN A 30 4.35 17.88 3.44
N LYS A 31 5.65 18.17 3.37
CA LYS A 31 6.17 19.23 2.48
C LYS A 31 6.44 18.74 1.06
N GLN A 32 6.83 17.49 0.88
CA GLN A 32 7.40 17.01 -0.38
C GLN A 32 6.88 15.64 -0.77
N THR A 33 7.10 14.62 0.05
CA THR A 33 6.91 13.22 -0.37
C THR A 33 5.45 12.91 -0.71
N LYS A 34 4.49 13.45 0.05
CA LYS A 34 3.05 13.28 -0.23
C LYS A 34 2.68 13.83 -1.61
N ALA A 35 3.13 15.05 -1.90
CA ALA A 35 2.88 15.71 -3.19
C ALA A 35 3.58 15.01 -4.36
N LEU A 36 4.78 14.48 -4.15
CA LEU A 36 5.50 13.69 -5.15
C LEU A 36 4.70 12.43 -5.54
N ILE A 37 4.24 11.66 -4.56
CA ILE A 37 3.46 10.43 -4.79
C ILE A 37 2.17 10.75 -5.55
N GLN A 38 1.43 11.77 -5.11
CA GLN A 38 0.19 12.20 -5.78
C GLN A 38 0.45 12.62 -7.24
N LYS A 39 1.52 13.37 -7.47
CA LYS A 39 1.91 13.79 -8.81
C LYS A 39 2.22 12.59 -9.70
N SER A 40 3.07 11.67 -9.24
CA SER A 40 3.44 10.47 -10.01
C SER A 40 2.25 9.56 -10.29
N PHE A 41 1.34 9.40 -9.34
CA PHE A 41 0.09 8.67 -9.55
C PHE A 41 -0.81 9.35 -10.58
N LYS A 42 -0.92 10.67 -10.53
CA LYS A 42 -1.71 11.43 -11.49
C LYS A 42 -1.14 11.31 -12.91
N GLU A 43 0.17 11.48 -13.07
CA GLU A 43 0.85 11.30 -14.36
C GLU A 43 0.66 9.89 -14.91
N PHE A 44 0.68 8.88 -14.04
CA PHE A 44 0.37 7.50 -14.40
C PHE A 44 -1.10 7.35 -14.88
N ILE A 45 -2.08 7.86 -14.14
CA ILE A 45 -3.51 7.78 -14.52
C ILE A 45 -3.74 8.46 -15.86
N ASP A 46 -3.21 9.68 -16.03
CA ASP A 46 -3.36 10.49 -17.24
C ASP A 46 -2.72 9.79 -18.47
N ALA A 47 -1.62 9.05 -18.28
CA ALA A 47 -0.91 8.36 -19.37
C ALA A 47 -1.64 7.11 -19.89
N PHE A 48 -2.33 6.36 -19.01
CA PHE A 48 -2.89 5.04 -19.36
C PHE A 48 -4.42 4.99 -19.41
N SER A 49 -5.12 6.04 -18.94
CA SER A 49 -6.60 6.11 -18.97
C SER A 49 -7.27 4.87 -18.36
N LEU A 50 -6.71 4.35 -17.26
CA LEU A 50 -7.24 3.20 -16.53
C LEU A 50 -8.36 3.63 -15.55
N PRO A 51 -9.30 2.73 -15.21
CA PRO A 51 -10.32 2.97 -14.18
C PRO A 51 -9.69 2.91 -12.78
N CYS A 52 -8.89 3.92 -12.47
CA CYS A 52 -8.25 4.09 -11.17
C CYS A 52 -8.24 5.56 -10.74
N TYR A 53 -8.22 5.78 -9.44
CA TYR A 53 -8.27 7.09 -8.83
C TYR A 53 -7.28 7.19 -7.66
N ILE A 54 -7.00 8.42 -7.25
CA ILE A 54 -6.18 8.70 -6.08
C ILE A 54 -7.13 8.93 -4.90
N ASP A 55 -6.98 8.12 -3.85
CA ASP A 55 -7.66 8.35 -2.57
C ASP A 55 -6.65 8.78 -1.51
N ILE A 56 -7.08 9.69 -0.64
CA ILE A 56 -6.24 10.27 0.41
C ILE A 56 -6.98 10.15 1.73
N GLU A 57 -6.42 9.34 2.62
CA GLU A 57 -6.91 9.25 3.99
C GLU A 57 -6.04 10.14 4.88
N ASP A 58 -6.59 11.27 5.32
CA ASP A 58 -5.92 12.27 6.18
C ASP A 58 -6.66 12.54 7.49
N GLY A 59 -7.59 11.66 7.86
CA GLY A 59 -8.41 11.79 9.08
C GLY A 59 -7.59 11.73 10.38
N LEU A 60 -6.36 11.22 10.34
CA LEU A 60 -5.46 11.13 11.49
C LEU A 60 -4.14 11.85 11.20
N LEU A 61 -3.85 12.85 12.03
CA LEU A 61 -2.60 13.61 11.94
C LEU A 61 -1.39 12.69 12.18
N HIS A 62 -0.43 12.74 11.25
CA HIS A 62 0.78 11.90 11.22
C HIS A 62 0.54 10.40 10.94
N GLN A 63 -0.64 10.06 10.42
CA GLN A 63 -1.01 8.71 10.01
C GLN A 63 -1.81 8.77 8.71
N GLU A 64 -1.34 9.62 7.79
CA GLU A 64 -1.98 9.81 6.51
C GLU A 64 -1.59 8.68 5.54
N ALA A 65 -2.49 8.36 4.62
CA ALA A 65 -2.23 7.42 3.55
C ALA A 65 -2.63 7.99 2.18
N ILE A 66 -1.90 7.59 1.14
CA ILE A 66 -2.26 7.81 -0.26
C ILE A 66 -2.44 6.45 -0.92
N PHE A 67 -3.55 6.30 -1.63
CA PHE A 67 -3.89 5.11 -2.39
C PHE A 67 -3.91 5.47 -3.88
N LEU A 68 -3.30 4.62 -4.70
CA LEU A 68 -3.71 4.45 -6.10
C LEU A 68 -4.69 3.28 -6.09
N ALA A 69 -5.99 3.62 -6.07
CA ALA A 69 -7.09 2.67 -5.95
C ALA A 69 -7.69 2.37 -7.32
N PHE A 70 -8.11 1.13 -7.53
CA PHE A 70 -8.79 0.71 -8.76
C PHE A 70 -10.28 0.54 -8.46
N ASP A 71 -11.10 0.84 -9.46
CA ASP A 71 -12.56 0.75 -9.32
C ASP A 71 -12.99 -0.68 -9.01
N ASP A 72 -14.07 -0.78 -8.23
CA ASP A 72 -14.73 -2.04 -7.98
C ASP A 72 -15.53 -2.47 -9.22
N GLU A 73 -15.50 -3.76 -9.52
CA GLU A 73 -16.17 -4.31 -10.70
C GLU A 73 -17.21 -5.37 -10.33
N GLU A 74 -18.32 -5.40 -11.07
CA GLU A 74 -19.30 -6.47 -10.98
C GLU A 74 -18.72 -7.75 -11.59
N THR A 75 -18.58 -8.79 -10.77
CA THR A 75 -17.94 -10.06 -11.18
C THR A 75 -18.80 -10.92 -12.12
N GLY A 76 -20.07 -10.59 -12.30
CA GLY A 76 -21.06 -11.48 -12.91
C GLY A 76 -21.44 -12.68 -12.04
N ILE A 77 -20.81 -12.87 -10.86
CA ILE A 77 -21.14 -13.93 -9.91
C ILE A 77 -22.33 -13.47 -9.08
N VAL A 78 -23.44 -14.22 -9.15
CA VAL A 78 -24.64 -13.93 -8.36
C VAL A 78 -24.78 -14.93 -7.23
N LEU A 79 -24.87 -14.42 -6.00
CA LEU A 79 -25.22 -15.21 -4.83
C LEU A 79 -26.71 -15.61 -4.92
N LYS A 80 -26.97 -16.83 -5.39
CA LYS A 80 -28.32 -17.36 -5.63
C LYS A 80 -29.26 -17.27 -4.43
N SER A 81 -28.75 -17.41 -3.20
CA SER A 81 -29.58 -17.36 -1.99
C SER A 81 -30.13 -15.97 -1.67
N LYS A 82 -29.48 -14.90 -2.16
CA LYS A 82 -29.87 -13.51 -1.92
C LYS A 82 -30.17 -12.73 -3.20
N ASN A 83 -30.03 -13.36 -4.37
CA ASN A 83 -30.08 -12.72 -5.68
C ASN A 83 -29.22 -11.43 -5.75
N GLN A 84 -28.06 -11.47 -5.12
CA GLN A 84 -27.15 -10.33 -4.98
C GLN A 84 -25.92 -10.55 -5.86
N MET A 85 -25.57 -9.56 -6.67
CA MET A 85 -24.32 -9.56 -7.45
C MET A 85 -23.13 -9.39 -6.50
N MET A 86 -22.08 -10.18 -6.71
CA MET A 86 -20.84 -10.10 -5.96
C MET A 86 -19.94 -9.05 -6.61
N ILE A 87 -19.34 -8.21 -5.76
CA ILE A 87 -18.44 -7.13 -6.17
C ILE A 87 -17.00 -7.57 -5.97
N GLN A 88 -16.15 -7.34 -6.96
CA GLN A 88 -14.71 -7.50 -6.84
C GLN A 88 -14.10 -6.16 -6.52
N SER A 89 -13.34 -6.11 -5.42
CA SER A 89 -12.52 -4.94 -5.13
C SER A 89 -11.36 -4.86 -6.12
N GLY A 90 -11.12 -3.68 -6.69
CA GLY A 90 -10.01 -3.44 -7.63
C GLY A 90 -8.62 -3.49 -6.97
N GLY A 91 -8.55 -3.42 -5.64
CA GLY A 91 -7.29 -3.34 -4.91
C GLY A 91 -6.57 -2.01 -5.10
N GLY A 92 -5.27 -1.97 -4.79
CA GLY A 92 -4.50 -0.74 -4.96
C GLY A 92 -3.10 -0.77 -4.38
N LEU A 93 -2.36 0.30 -4.66
CA LEU A 93 -1.02 0.57 -4.13
C LEU A 93 -1.12 1.65 -3.04
N VAL A 94 -0.54 1.40 -1.87
CA VAL A 94 -0.71 2.22 -0.67
C VAL A 94 0.63 2.73 -0.17
N TYR A 95 0.68 4.03 0.14
CA TYR A 95 1.75 4.69 0.87
C TYR A 95 1.19 5.27 2.16
N HIS A 96 1.52 4.67 3.30
CA HIS A 96 0.99 5.04 4.62
C HIS A 96 2.10 5.51 5.55
N GLN A 97 1.91 6.66 6.20
CA GLN A 97 2.84 7.16 7.21
C GLN A 97 2.69 6.42 8.54
N ASN A 98 3.76 5.75 8.97
CA ASN A 98 3.81 5.09 10.27
C ASN A 98 4.14 6.09 11.40
N ALA A 99 3.85 5.69 12.64
CA ALA A 99 4.12 6.48 13.84
C ALA A 99 5.59 6.92 13.98
N ASN A 100 6.55 6.16 13.43
CA ASN A 100 7.98 6.46 13.41
C ASN A 100 8.42 7.41 12.27
N GLY A 101 7.47 7.94 11.50
CA GLY A 101 7.68 8.85 10.37
C GLY A 101 8.14 8.17 9.08
N LYS A 102 8.36 6.85 9.07
CA LYS A 102 8.62 6.10 7.84
C LYS A 102 7.32 5.89 7.06
N ILE A 103 7.45 5.65 5.77
CA ILE A 103 6.33 5.38 4.87
C ILE A 103 6.29 3.90 4.57
N GLN A 104 5.26 3.21 5.04
CA GLN A 104 4.95 1.84 4.67
C GLN A 104 4.39 1.84 3.25
N CYS A 105 4.98 1.01 2.40
CA CYS A 105 4.55 0.78 1.03
C CYS A 105 4.06 -0.67 0.93
N MET A 106 2.86 -0.85 0.40
CA MET A 106 2.21 -2.16 0.29
C MET A 106 1.21 -2.11 -0.86
N PHE A 107 0.87 -3.27 -1.41
CA PHE A 107 -0.27 -3.39 -2.31
C PHE A 107 -1.33 -4.30 -1.73
N ILE A 108 -2.57 -4.00 -2.10
CA ILE A 108 -3.76 -4.77 -1.78
C ILE A 108 -4.20 -5.40 -3.10
N LEU A 109 -4.18 -6.73 -3.15
CA LEU A 109 -4.65 -7.47 -4.32
C LEU A 109 -6.19 -7.43 -4.40
N PRO A 110 -6.75 -7.50 -5.62
CA PRO A 110 -8.17 -7.68 -5.82
C PRO A 110 -8.72 -8.89 -5.06
N TYR A 111 -9.99 -8.83 -4.67
CA TYR A 111 -10.71 -9.95 -4.05
C TYR A 111 -12.21 -9.80 -4.26
N ILE A 112 -12.96 -10.91 -4.24
CA ILE A 112 -14.41 -10.89 -4.37
C ILE A 112 -15.05 -10.85 -2.99
N GLU A 113 -15.84 -9.81 -2.73
CA GLU A 113 -16.49 -9.62 -1.45
C GLU A 113 -17.54 -10.71 -1.21
N GLY A 114 -17.46 -11.40 -0.07
CA GLY A 114 -18.47 -12.36 0.37
C GLY A 114 -18.25 -13.82 -0.08
N ILE A 115 -17.20 -14.12 -0.86
CA ILE A 115 -16.77 -15.50 -1.08
C ILE A 115 -16.03 -16.00 0.17
N LYS A 116 -16.52 -17.10 0.75
CA LYS A 116 -15.97 -17.64 2.00
C LYS A 116 -14.54 -18.15 1.78
N GLY A 117 -13.58 -17.43 2.34
CA GLY A 117 -12.15 -17.75 2.25
C GLY A 117 -11.35 -16.79 1.38
N GLU A 118 -12.03 -15.95 0.59
CA GLU A 118 -11.40 -14.84 -0.11
C GLU A 118 -11.41 -13.60 0.79
N LYS A 119 -10.24 -13.00 0.97
CA LYS A 119 -10.02 -11.72 1.64
C LYS A 119 -8.97 -10.96 0.85
N GLY A 120 -9.02 -9.63 0.90
CA GLY A 120 -7.98 -8.78 0.34
C GLY A 120 -6.61 -9.23 0.84
N VAL A 121 -5.78 -9.70 -0.09
CA VAL A 121 -4.42 -10.13 0.22
C VAL A 121 -3.52 -8.92 0.14
N THR A 122 -2.97 -8.56 1.28
CA THR A 122 -1.98 -7.50 1.37
C THR A 122 -0.58 -8.07 1.17
N ARG A 123 0.26 -7.37 0.42
CA ARG A 123 1.67 -7.69 0.23
C ARG A 123 2.52 -6.48 0.55
N ASP A 124 3.43 -6.66 1.49
CA ASP A 124 4.38 -5.61 1.86
C ASP A 124 5.43 -5.43 0.77
N ILE A 125 5.70 -4.17 0.43
CA ILE A 125 6.84 -3.77 -0.39
C ILE A 125 8.00 -3.41 0.53
N GLY A 126 7.74 -2.62 1.57
CA GLY A 126 8.74 -2.22 2.55
C GLY A 126 8.41 -0.91 3.26
N ALA A 127 9.28 -0.51 4.20
CA ALA A 127 9.17 0.75 4.92
C ALA A 127 10.36 1.66 4.59
N PHE A 128 10.07 2.80 3.97
CA PHE A 128 11.08 3.74 3.45
C PHE A 128 11.10 5.03 4.26
N LYS A 129 12.23 5.75 4.27
CA LYS A 129 12.21 7.12 4.77
C LYS A 129 11.64 8.02 3.68
N PRO A 130 10.97 9.13 4.02
CA PRO A 130 10.38 10.01 3.03
C PRO A 130 11.40 10.59 2.02
N GLU A 131 12.66 10.76 2.42
CA GLU A 131 13.77 11.19 1.55
C GLU A 131 14.25 10.13 0.56
N ASP A 132 13.99 8.85 0.84
CA ASP A 132 14.39 7.73 -0.02
C ASP A 132 13.34 7.45 -1.12
N ILE A 133 12.19 8.14 -1.09
CA ILE A 133 11.11 7.98 -2.06
C ILE A 133 11.30 9.00 -3.18
N ASP A 134 11.69 8.50 -4.34
CA ASP A 134 11.76 9.25 -5.59
C ASP A 134 10.78 8.68 -6.64
N GLU A 135 10.69 9.36 -7.79
CA GLU A 135 9.81 8.96 -8.89
C GLU A 135 10.18 7.58 -9.45
N SER A 136 11.47 7.24 -9.51
CA SER A 136 11.94 5.93 -10.00
C SER A 136 11.46 4.79 -9.10
N LEU A 137 11.50 5.00 -7.77
CA LEU A 137 11.01 4.03 -6.80
C LEU A 137 9.49 3.86 -6.92
N ILE A 138 8.75 4.97 -7.08
CA ILE A 138 7.30 4.94 -7.25
C ILE A 138 6.92 4.14 -8.51
N LEU A 139 7.58 4.41 -9.65
CA LEU A 139 7.36 3.68 -10.89
C LEU A 139 7.69 2.19 -10.77
N SER A 140 8.76 1.85 -10.06
CA SER A 140 9.11 0.45 -9.74
C SER A 140 8.01 -0.24 -8.92
N HIS A 141 7.43 0.45 -7.95
CA HIS A 141 6.32 -0.08 -7.16
C HIS A 141 5.06 -0.28 -8.00
N ILE A 142 4.72 0.66 -8.88
CA ILE A 142 3.62 0.52 -9.84
C ILE A 142 3.86 -0.70 -10.74
N HIS A 143 5.06 -0.84 -11.31
CA HIS A 143 5.41 -2.01 -12.13
C HIS A 143 5.22 -3.32 -11.36
N LYS A 144 5.73 -3.40 -10.13
CA LYS A 144 5.61 -4.59 -9.28
C LYS A 144 4.15 -4.92 -9.00
N PHE A 145 3.34 -3.91 -8.70
CA PHE A 145 1.91 -4.07 -8.44
C PHE A 145 1.17 -4.66 -9.64
N PHE A 146 1.39 -4.14 -10.85
CA PHE A 146 0.76 -4.70 -12.06
C PHE A 146 1.20 -6.14 -12.33
N LYS A 147 2.47 -6.47 -12.09
CA LYS A 147 2.95 -7.84 -12.23
C LYS A 147 2.17 -8.79 -11.30
N GLU A 148 1.96 -8.38 -10.06
CA GLU A 148 1.24 -9.19 -9.05
C GLU A 148 -0.26 -9.29 -9.37
N ILE A 149 -0.89 -8.23 -9.88
CA ILE A 149 -2.28 -8.29 -10.37
C ILE A 149 -2.39 -9.25 -11.55
N LEU A 150 -1.48 -9.18 -12.52
CA LEU A 150 -1.51 -10.06 -13.69
C LEU A 150 -1.33 -11.52 -13.29
N GLU A 151 -0.43 -11.79 -12.34
CA GLU A 151 -0.25 -13.13 -11.77
C GLU A 151 -1.52 -13.61 -11.05
N TRP A 152 -2.17 -12.73 -10.27
CA TRP A 152 -3.43 -13.01 -9.59
C TRP A 152 -4.57 -13.33 -10.57
N GLU A 153 -4.76 -12.50 -11.60
CA GLU A 153 -5.75 -12.70 -12.68
C GLU A 153 -5.50 -13.99 -13.46
N CYS A 154 -4.24 -14.33 -13.74
CA CYS A 154 -3.90 -15.58 -14.44
C CYS A 154 -4.16 -16.82 -13.59
N PHE A 155 -3.78 -16.78 -12.30
CA PHE A 155 -3.86 -17.95 -11.42
C PHE A 155 -5.31 -18.32 -11.07
N LEU A 156 -6.21 -17.34 -10.85
CA LEU A 156 -7.63 -17.61 -10.60
C LEU A 156 -8.38 -18.18 -11.81
N ARG A 157 -7.84 -18.03 -13.03
CA ARG A 157 -8.40 -18.63 -14.24
C ARG A 157 -7.97 -20.07 -14.47
N GLU A 158 -7.01 -20.60 -13.69
CA GLU A 158 -6.82 -22.04 -13.63
C GLU A 158 -7.98 -22.66 -12.86
N PRO A 159 -8.66 -23.69 -13.41
CA PRO A 159 -9.85 -24.24 -12.78
C PRO A 159 -9.52 -24.82 -11.41
N ILE A 160 -9.97 -24.14 -10.36
CA ILE A 160 -10.06 -24.68 -9.00
C ILE A 160 -11.03 -25.86 -9.05
N GLY A 161 -10.53 -27.06 -9.36
CA GLY A 161 -11.39 -28.25 -9.37
C GLY A 161 -10.95 -29.46 -10.19
N PHE A 162 -9.98 -29.36 -11.10
CA PHE A 162 -9.55 -30.55 -11.85
C PHE A 162 -8.10 -30.92 -11.56
N LYS A 163 -7.90 -31.71 -10.50
CA LYS A 163 -6.78 -32.66 -10.51
C LYS A 163 -6.99 -33.57 -11.72
N ARG A 164 -6.16 -33.45 -12.74
CA ARG A 164 -5.96 -34.54 -13.70
C ARG A 164 -5.35 -35.68 -12.92
N ASN A 165 -6.16 -36.66 -12.54
CA ASN A 165 -5.64 -37.96 -12.14
C ASN A 165 -5.04 -38.59 -13.39
N SER A 166 -3.72 -38.51 -13.51
CA SER A 166 -2.91 -39.43 -14.33
C SER A 166 -2.69 -40.72 -13.56
#